data_AF-A0A9E4HFE1-F1
#
_entry.id   AF-A0A9E4HFE1-F1
#
_cell.length_a   1.000
_cell.length_b   1.000
_cell.length_c   1.000
_cell.angle_alpha   90.00
_cell.angle_beta   90.00
_cell.angle_gamma   90.00
#
_symmetry.space_group_name_H-M   'P 1'
#
loop_
_entity.id
_entity.type
_entity.pdbx_description
1 polymer ?
#
loop_
_entity_poly.entity_id
_entity_poly.type
_entity_poly.pdbx_seq_one_letter_code
_entity_poly.pdbx_strand_id
1 'polypeptide(L)'
;MKSIAMFSSLFLLTATLLTAQKESTSSIQHRLSSLHDSLGYQAGWQFGLAVKREGADVNTAILIAGVRDALTYSSPRLTLAQVDNLLEGVRNKLDQMIEDQDTTGNIPLRLYGKSSKNGPDNITTPNDSLSYAIGYNYGLGVKEQRSPYSRLAVVEGVAHCLYDKESLLTKNDELQLEVHKQQERITRQNERMLVAQAEKDFLEKNGGRPEVKRLPSGIHYEVLNPGQGESAAIEDRVTIHLTASKLNEEPYFDTYRTDQPLVYKVSEVSEEWVTILTWMPVGARWKLWIPPDVAFGTNFSGEVIPQTIEVEVEVISISSSEE
;
A
#
# COMPACT_ATOMS: atom_id res chain seq x y z
N MET A 1 40.72 37.11 -79.33
CA MET A 1 42.18 37.22 -79.10
C MET A 1 42.41 37.21 -77.60
N LYS A 2 42.94 36.10 -77.07
CA LYS A 2 44.27 36.01 -76.41
C LYS A 2 44.34 36.91 -75.15
N SER A 3 44.16 36.35 -73.96
CA SER A 3 45.19 35.67 -73.14
C SER A 3 46.32 36.60 -72.74
N ILE A 4 46.54 36.78 -71.43
CA ILE A 4 47.84 36.60 -70.76
C ILE A 4 47.60 36.40 -69.26
N ALA A 5 48.15 35.30 -68.76
CA ALA A 5 48.22 34.86 -67.38
C ALA A 5 49.54 35.29 -66.71
N MET A 6 49.62 35.16 -65.37
CA MET A 6 50.74 34.60 -64.54
C MET A 6 50.83 35.32 -63.17
N PHE A 7 50.52 34.63 -62.05
CA PHE A 7 51.43 34.03 -61.03
C PHE A 7 52.19 35.10 -60.18
N SER A 8 52.33 35.07 -58.84
CA SER A 8 52.40 33.99 -57.84
C SER A 8 52.48 34.56 -56.39
N SER A 9 52.22 33.71 -55.38
CA SER A 9 52.59 33.76 -53.93
C SER A 9 51.55 34.36 -52.96
N LEU A 10 50.69 33.55 -52.33
CA LEU A 10 50.90 32.75 -51.10
C LEU A 10 50.94 33.59 -49.79
N PHE A 11 49.80 33.69 -49.10
CA PHE A 11 49.72 33.54 -47.64
C PHE A 11 48.29 33.17 -47.21
N LEU A 12 48.18 32.16 -46.35
CA LEU A 12 46.95 31.70 -45.73
C LEU A 12 46.30 32.79 -44.87
N LEU A 13 44.99 32.98 -44.99
CA LEU A 13 44.02 32.91 -43.87
C LEU A 13 42.61 33.21 -44.42
N THR A 14 41.81 32.17 -44.61
CA THR A 14 40.39 32.30 -44.96
C THR A 14 39.59 32.68 -43.72
N ALA A 15 39.00 33.87 -43.72
CA ALA A 15 37.99 34.26 -42.73
C ALA A 15 36.89 35.08 -43.40
N THR A 16 35.99 34.38 -44.09
CA THR A 16 34.59 34.79 -44.24
C THR A 16 33.75 33.53 -44.39
N LEU A 17 32.96 33.20 -43.37
CA LEU A 17 31.62 32.69 -43.62
C LEU A 17 30.69 33.23 -42.53
N LEU A 18 29.74 34.02 -43.00
CA LEU A 18 28.55 34.45 -42.27
C LEU A 18 27.71 33.23 -41.88
N THR A 19 27.01 33.38 -40.75
CA THR A 19 25.77 32.70 -40.36
C THR A 19 25.82 31.17 -40.22
N ALA A 20 26.23 30.73 -39.04
CA ALA A 20 25.52 29.68 -38.32
C ALA A 20 25.77 29.89 -36.82
N GLN A 21 25.02 30.80 -36.22
CA GLN A 21 24.75 30.77 -34.80
C GLN A 21 23.92 29.50 -34.55
N LYS A 22 24.60 28.35 -34.55
CA LYS A 22 24.11 27.15 -33.90
C LYS A 22 24.26 27.45 -32.42
N GLU A 23 23.33 28.25 -31.92
CA GLU A 23 23.05 28.33 -30.50
C GLU A 23 22.94 26.90 -30.00
N SER A 24 23.82 26.59 -29.06
CA SER A 24 23.80 25.37 -28.30
C SER A 24 22.52 25.32 -27.48
N THR A 25 21.41 24.93 -28.11
CA THR A 25 20.35 24.21 -27.41
C THR A 25 20.89 22.81 -27.13
N SER A 26 21.84 22.73 -26.20
CA SER A 26 22.03 21.54 -25.40
C SER A 26 20.75 21.41 -24.60
N SER A 27 19.81 20.65 -25.15
CA SER A 27 18.63 20.15 -24.47
C SER A 27 19.11 19.33 -23.27
N ILE A 28 19.31 19.98 -22.12
CA ILE A 28 19.27 19.27 -20.84
C ILE A 28 17.80 18.97 -20.57
N GLN A 29 17.26 18.05 -21.37
CA GLN A 29 16.09 17.28 -21.03
C GLN A 29 16.58 16.36 -19.91
N HIS A 30 16.00 16.49 -18.71
CA HIS A 30 16.38 15.68 -17.56
C HIS A 30 16.20 14.20 -17.94
N ARG A 31 17.27 13.54 -18.36
CA ARG A 31 17.21 12.12 -18.72
C ARG A 31 17.09 11.34 -17.43
N LEU A 32 16.08 10.48 -17.36
CA LEU A 32 15.99 9.46 -16.33
C LEU A 32 17.25 8.60 -16.44
N SER A 33 18.16 8.77 -15.48
CA SER A 33 19.55 8.32 -15.61
C SER A 33 19.78 6.96 -14.96
N SER A 34 18.79 6.49 -14.20
CA SER A 34 18.85 5.27 -13.40
C SER A 34 17.47 4.62 -13.33
N LEU A 35 17.45 3.32 -13.02
CA LEU A 35 16.19 2.60 -12.74
C LEU A 35 15.39 3.27 -11.60
N HIS A 36 16.08 3.83 -10.61
CA HIS A 36 15.48 4.57 -9.50
C HIS A 36 14.74 5.85 -9.96
N ASP A 37 15.29 6.54 -10.97
CA ASP A 37 14.63 7.67 -11.63
C ASP A 37 13.43 7.19 -12.44
N SER A 38 13.59 6.13 -13.24
CA SER A 38 12.52 5.58 -14.08
C SER A 38 11.35 5.04 -13.24
N LEU A 39 11.63 4.38 -12.12
CA LEU A 39 10.62 3.90 -11.17
C LEU A 39 9.88 5.08 -10.52
N GLY A 40 10.61 6.09 -10.05
CA GLY A 40 10.01 7.29 -9.46
C GLY A 40 9.14 8.03 -10.47
N TYR A 41 9.65 8.25 -11.69
CA TYR A 41 8.92 8.90 -12.77
C TYR A 41 7.66 8.12 -13.15
N GLN A 42 7.76 6.79 -13.30
CA GLN A 42 6.61 5.95 -13.60
C GLN A 42 5.55 6.02 -12.49
N ALA A 43 5.95 5.98 -11.22
CA ALA A 43 5.02 6.11 -10.09
C ALA A 43 4.27 7.46 -10.14
N GLY A 44 5.00 8.57 -10.30
CA GLY A 44 4.40 9.89 -10.46
C GLY A 44 3.46 9.98 -11.67
N TRP A 45 3.85 9.40 -12.80
CA TRP A 45 3.02 9.35 -14.00
C TRP A 45 1.71 8.59 -13.78
N GLN A 46 1.76 7.41 -13.13
CA GLN A 46 0.56 6.63 -12.83
C GLN A 46 -0.39 7.36 -11.88
N PHE A 47 0.16 8.08 -10.89
CA PHE A 47 -0.65 8.94 -10.04
C PHE A 47 -1.33 10.07 -10.82
N GLY A 48 -0.60 10.73 -11.73
CA GLY A 48 -1.18 11.74 -12.61
C GLY A 48 -2.32 11.18 -13.48
N LEU A 49 -2.17 9.96 -14.01
CA LEU A 49 -3.24 9.28 -14.76
C LEU A 49 -4.46 8.97 -13.89
N ALA A 50 -4.25 8.55 -12.64
CA ALA A 50 -5.34 8.33 -11.69
C ALA A 50 -6.12 9.63 -11.44
N VAL A 51 -5.43 10.74 -11.16
CA VAL A 51 -6.06 12.05 -10.97
C VAL A 51 -6.87 12.49 -12.20
N LYS A 52 -6.34 12.28 -13.42
CA LYS A 52 -7.08 12.57 -14.66
C LYS A 52 -8.32 11.71 -14.83
N ARG A 53 -8.23 10.41 -14.49
CA ARG A 53 -9.33 9.45 -14.63
C ARG A 53 -10.50 9.79 -13.72
N GLU A 54 -10.23 10.25 -12.50
CA GLU A 54 -11.26 10.65 -11.53
C GLU A 54 -12.05 11.90 -11.96
N GLY A 55 -11.61 12.62 -13.01
CA GLY A 55 -12.36 13.75 -13.57
C GLY A 55 -12.51 14.94 -12.61
N ALA A 56 -11.69 14.98 -11.55
CA ALA A 56 -11.67 16.05 -10.57
C ALA A 56 -11.07 17.33 -11.17
N ASP A 57 -11.79 18.44 -11.08
CA ASP A 57 -11.25 19.77 -11.42
C ASP A 57 -10.24 20.18 -10.34
N VAL A 58 -9.03 19.66 -10.38
CA VAL A 58 -7.96 19.98 -9.43
C VAL A 58 -7.12 21.18 -9.91
N ASN A 59 -6.58 21.95 -8.97
CA ASN A 59 -5.48 22.86 -9.27
C ASN A 59 -4.17 22.06 -9.36
N THR A 60 -3.79 21.72 -10.59
CA THR A 60 -2.57 20.94 -10.90
C THR A 60 -1.30 21.53 -10.28
N ALA A 61 -1.13 22.85 -10.31
CA ALA A 61 0.08 23.49 -9.78
C ALA A 61 0.20 23.29 -8.27
N ILE A 62 -0.91 23.46 -7.55
CA ILE A 62 -0.99 23.30 -6.09
C ILE A 62 -0.88 21.83 -5.68
N LEU A 63 -1.49 20.92 -6.44
CA LEU A 63 -1.36 19.47 -6.22
C LEU A 63 0.09 19.01 -6.35
N ILE A 64 0.78 19.40 -7.42
CA ILE A 64 2.21 19.09 -7.59
C ILE A 64 3.04 19.69 -6.45
N ALA A 65 2.66 20.87 -5.97
CA ALA A 65 3.31 21.52 -4.83
C ALA A 65 3.15 20.68 -3.54
N GLY A 66 1.97 20.11 -3.30
CA GLY A 66 1.74 19.15 -2.21
C GLY A 66 2.64 17.92 -2.30
N VAL A 67 2.71 17.28 -3.48
CA VAL A 67 3.58 16.11 -3.72
C VAL A 67 5.04 16.46 -3.42
N ARG A 68 5.50 17.62 -3.91
CA ARG A 68 6.86 18.10 -3.68
C ARG A 68 7.14 18.33 -2.20
N ASP A 69 6.31 19.09 -1.51
CA ASP A 69 6.53 19.47 -0.12
C ASP A 69 6.67 18.24 0.79
N ALA A 70 5.83 17.22 0.57
CA ALA A 70 5.88 15.96 1.31
C ALA A 70 7.19 15.18 1.08
N LEU A 71 7.68 15.17 -0.16
CA LEU A 71 8.86 14.40 -0.58
C LEU A 71 10.20 15.13 -0.36
N THR A 72 10.21 16.47 -0.36
CA THR A 72 11.44 17.27 -0.21
C THR A 72 11.65 17.81 1.20
N TYR A 73 10.82 17.44 2.17
CA TYR A 73 10.88 17.91 3.57
C TYR A 73 10.79 19.44 3.69
N SER A 74 10.07 20.08 2.77
CA SER A 74 9.79 21.51 2.86
C SER A 74 8.69 21.75 3.90
N SER A 75 8.69 22.92 4.53
CA SER A 75 7.59 23.31 5.44
C SER A 75 6.28 23.24 4.67
N PRO A 76 5.32 22.40 5.10
CA PRO A 76 4.12 22.18 4.32
C PRO A 76 3.22 23.41 4.36
N ARG A 77 2.56 23.72 3.25
CA ARG A 77 1.64 24.87 3.13
C ARG A 77 0.35 24.67 3.94
N LEU A 78 -0.04 23.42 4.19
CA LEU A 78 -1.07 23.01 5.15
C LEU A 78 -0.46 22.08 6.19
N THR A 79 -0.89 22.16 7.44
CA THR A 79 -0.46 21.21 8.48
C THR A 79 -1.04 19.81 8.21
N LEU A 80 -0.43 18.78 8.80
CA LEU A 80 -0.95 17.40 8.72
C LEU A 80 -2.41 17.33 9.18
N ALA A 81 -2.73 17.93 10.32
CA ALA A 81 -4.11 17.99 10.83
C ALA A 81 -5.08 18.67 9.85
N GLN A 82 -4.64 19.72 9.13
CA GLN A 82 -5.47 20.35 8.11
C GLN A 82 -5.71 19.43 6.91
N VAL A 83 -4.67 18.69 6.48
CA VAL A 83 -4.79 17.70 5.39
C VAL A 83 -5.75 16.58 5.80
N ASP A 84 -5.59 16.03 7.00
CA ASP A 84 -6.43 14.94 7.51
C ASP A 84 -7.90 15.37 7.62
N ASN A 85 -8.16 16.53 8.22
CA ASN A 85 -9.52 17.07 8.35
C ASN A 85 -10.19 17.32 6.98
N LEU A 86 -9.43 17.75 5.96
CA LEU A 86 -9.96 17.93 4.61
C LEU A 86 -10.37 16.61 3.99
N LEU A 87 -9.53 15.58 4.09
CA LEU A 87 -9.79 14.25 3.54
C LEU A 87 -10.92 13.51 4.28
N GLU A 88 -11.03 13.69 5.60
CA GLU A 88 -12.15 13.18 6.38
C GLU A 88 -13.46 13.88 6.00
N GLY A 89 -13.43 15.21 5.83
CA GLY A 89 -14.59 15.96 5.37
C GLY A 89 -15.09 15.54 3.98
N VAL A 90 -14.15 15.22 3.07
CA VAL A 90 -14.46 14.61 1.76
C VAL A 90 -15.23 13.31 1.93
N ARG A 91 -14.69 12.41 2.76
CA ARG A 91 -15.27 11.08 3.00
C ARG A 91 -16.68 11.19 3.56
N ASN A 92 -16.87 11.99 4.61
CA ASN A 92 -18.16 12.16 5.26
C ASN A 92 -19.23 12.71 4.29
N LYS A 93 -18.85 13.66 3.43
CA LYS A 93 -19.76 14.19 2.41
C LYS A 93 -20.09 13.17 1.33
N LEU A 94 -19.15 12.33 0.94
CA LEU A 94 -19.40 11.24 -0.01
C LEU A 94 -20.34 10.18 0.59
N ASP A 95 -20.13 9.80 1.84
CA ASP A 95 -20.98 8.84 2.56
C ASP A 95 -22.42 9.36 2.65
N GLN A 96 -22.60 10.65 2.96
CA GLN A 96 -23.91 11.30 2.95
C GLN A 96 -24.56 11.28 1.56
N MET A 97 -23.80 11.60 0.50
CA MET A 97 -24.34 11.54 -0.87
C MET A 97 -24.77 10.12 -1.28
N ILE A 98 -24.10 9.07 -0.76
CA ILE A 98 -24.49 7.68 -0.98
C ILE A 98 -25.79 7.36 -0.24
N GLU A 99 -25.91 7.77 1.02
CA GLU A 99 -27.12 7.60 1.83
C GLU A 99 -28.34 8.30 1.18
N ASP A 100 -28.13 9.52 0.68
CA ASP A 100 -29.13 10.32 -0.01
C ASP A 100 -29.42 9.83 -1.45
N GLN A 101 -28.73 8.78 -1.94
CA GLN A 101 -28.77 8.29 -3.32
C GLN A 101 -28.44 9.37 -4.37
N ASP A 102 -27.67 10.38 -3.98
CA ASP A 102 -27.33 11.56 -4.78
C ASP A 102 -25.92 11.44 -5.39
N THR A 103 -25.65 10.30 -6.04
CA THR A 103 -24.33 9.96 -6.60
C THR A 103 -24.22 10.24 -8.10
N THR A 104 -25.07 11.13 -8.63
CA THR A 104 -25.07 11.51 -10.05
C THR A 104 -24.32 12.82 -10.32
N GLY A 105 -23.87 13.00 -11.57
CA GLY A 105 -23.17 14.20 -12.03
C GLY A 105 -21.66 14.21 -11.71
N ASN A 106 -21.02 15.39 -11.80
CA ASN A 106 -19.59 15.53 -11.49
C ASN A 106 -19.40 15.62 -9.97
N ILE A 107 -19.29 14.46 -9.32
CA ILE A 107 -19.12 14.34 -7.88
C ILE A 107 -17.92 15.15 -7.36
N PRO A 108 -16.72 15.11 -7.97
CA PRO A 108 -15.62 15.96 -7.54
C PRO A 108 -15.95 17.46 -7.50
N LEU A 109 -16.58 18.00 -8.54
CA LEU A 109 -16.96 19.41 -8.60
C LEU A 109 -17.99 19.78 -7.52
N ARG A 110 -18.92 18.87 -7.21
CA ARG A 110 -19.96 19.07 -6.18
C ARG A 110 -19.39 18.98 -4.77
N LEU A 111 -18.39 18.13 -4.57
CA LEU A 111 -17.78 17.96 -3.27
C LEU A 111 -16.99 19.22 -2.87
N TYR A 112 -16.28 19.87 -3.80
CA TYR A 112 -15.28 20.90 -3.44
C TYR A 112 -15.33 22.20 -4.26
N GLY A 113 -16.21 22.32 -5.24
CA GLY A 113 -16.31 23.49 -6.12
C GLY A 113 -15.23 23.52 -7.21
N LYS A 114 -15.11 24.65 -7.92
CA LYS A 114 -14.10 24.82 -8.98
C LYS A 114 -12.71 25.09 -8.40
N SER A 115 -11.68 24.57 -9.06
CA SER A 115 -10.30 24.95 -8.77
C SER A 115 -10.01 26.39 -9.15
N SER A 116 -9.08 27.04 -8.46
CA SER A 116 -8.47 28.26 -9.00
C SER A 116 -7.50 27.92 -10.15
N LYS A 117 -7.04 28.94 -10.87
CA LYS A 117 -5.91 28.83 -11.82
C LYS A 117 -4.63 29.49 -11.27
N ASN A 118 -4.55 29.58 -9.95
CA ASN A 118 -3.42 30.21 -9.27
C ASN A 118 -2.16 29.34 -9.35
N GLY A 119 -1.02 30.00 -9.16
CA GLY A 119 0.27 29.33 -9.00
C GLY A 119 0.37 28.50 -7.71
N PRO A 120 1.46 27.72 -7.56
CA PRO A 120 1.61 26.72 -6.50
C PRO A 120 1.60 27.27 -5.07
N ASP A 121 1.82 28.58 -4.90
CA ASP A 121 1.93 29.23 -3.58
C ASP A 121 0.64 29.92 -3.12
N ASN A 122 -0.41 29.95 -3.94
CA ASN A 122 -1.61 30.76 -3.68
C ASN A 122 -2.89 29.91 -3.60
N ILE A 123 -3.07 29.28 -2.43
CA ILE A 123 -4.26 28.48 -2.06
C ILE A 123 -5.37 29.44 -1.64
N THR A 124 -6.45 29.51 -2.44
CA THR A 124 -7.52 30.51 -2.23
C THR A 124 -8.92 29.93 -2.20
N THR A 125 -9.10 28.71 -2.71
CA THR A 125 -10.40 28.03 -2.78
C THR A 125 -10.38 26.73 -1.98
N PRO A 126 -11.53 26.21 -1.53
CA PRO A 126 -11.60 24.88 -0.91
C PRO A 126 -11.00 23.78 -1.79
N ASN A 127 -11.20 23.86 -3.10
CA ASN A 127 -10.62 22.93 -4.06
C ASN A 127 -9.09 23.07 -4.15
N ASP A 128 -8.52 24.27 -4.04
CA ASP A 128 -7.05 24.42 -3.95
C ASP A 128 -6.49 23.69 -2.73
N SER A 129 -7.13 23.84 -1.56
CA SER A 129 -6.72 23.15 -0.33
C SER A 129 -6.80 21.63 -0.47
N LEU A 130 -7.86 21.13 -1.09
CA LEU A 130 -7.99 19.70 -1.39
C LEU A 130 -6.93 19.24 -2.39
N SER A 131 -6.68 20.01 -3.45
CA SER A 131 -5.65 19.70 -4.46
C SER A 131 -4.30 19.53 -3.79
N TYR A 132 -3.94 20.45 -2.88
CA TYR A 132 -2.75 20.33 -2.04
C TYR A 132 -2.78 19.06 -1.18
N ALA A 133 -3.87 18.82 -0.45
CA ALA A 133 -4.02 17.67 0.46
C ALA A 133 -3.85 16.33 -0.27
N ILE A 134 -4.46 16.17 -1.45
CA ILE A 134 -4.32 14.98 -2.30
C ILE A 134 -2.86 14.76 -2.68
N GLY A 135 -2.19 15.80 -3.19
CA GLY A 135 -0.78 15.71 -3.57
C GLY A 135 0.14 15.42 -2.38
N TYR A 136 -0.10 16.10 -1.26
CA TYR A 136 0.68 15.93 -0.04
C TYR A 136 0.54 14.52 0.56
N ASN A 137 -0.69 14.01 0.65
CA ASN A 137 -0.96 12.66 1.14
C ASN A 137 -0.32 11.59 0.24
N TYR A 138 -0.41 11.73 -1.09
CA TYR A 138 0.30 10.85 -2.02
C TYR A 138 1.81 10.87 -1.79
N GLY A 139 2.40 12.07 -1.64
CA GLY A 139 3.83 12.21 -1.37
C GLY A 139 4.26 11.58 -0.03
N LEU A 140 3.41 11.65 1.01
CA LEU A 140 3.65 10.95 2.27
C LEU A 140 3.64 9.43 2.08
N GLY A 141 2.65 8.88 1.37
CA GLY A 141 2.57 7.44 1.11
C GLY A 141 3.81 6.91 0.37
N VAL A 142 4.30 7.66 -0.62
CA VAL A 142 5.56 7.34 -1.32
C VAL A 142 6.76 7.34 -0.37
N LYS A 143 6.80 8.28 0.58
CA LYS A 143 7.88 8.38 1.57
C LYS A 143 7.83 7.26 2.61
N GLU A 144 6.63 6.86 3.06
CA GLU A 144 6.42 5.83 4.08
C GLU A 144 6.77 4.43 3.60
N GLN A 145 6.51 4.12 2.33
CA GLN A 145 6.88 2.84 1.72
C GLN A 145 8.41 2.61 1.68
N ARG A 146 9.22 3.62 2.03
CA ARG A 146 10.70 3.61 1.95
C ARG A 146 11.20 3.14 0.58
N SER A 147 10.39 3.33 -0.45
CA SER A 147 10.69 2.86 -1.79
C SER A 147 11.94 3.55 -2.32
N PRO A 148 12.81 2.82 -3.04
CA PRO A 148 13.99 3.37 -3.67
C PRO A 148 13.56 4.14 -4.92
N TYR A 149 12.80 5.22 -4.75
CA TYR A 149 12.35 6.09 -5.83
C TYR A 149 13.06 7.42 -5.77
N SER A 150 13.40 7.93 -6.95
CA SER A 150 13.89 9.30 -7.07
C SER A 150 12.73 10.22 -6.76
N ARG A 151 12.74 10.80 -5.56
CA ARG A 151 11.68 11.70 -5.09
C ARG A 151 11.44 12.86 -6.07
N LEU A 152 12.51 13.35 -6.69
CA LEU A 152 12.43 14.37 -7.74
C LEU A 152 11.76 13.82 -9.01
N ALA A 153 12.12 12.62 -9.45
CA ALA A 153 11.50 12.00 -10.62
C ALA A 153 10.01 11.71 -10.39
N VAL A 154 9.58 11.38 -9.16
CA VAL A 154 8.15 11.27 -8.81
C VAL A 154 7.43 12.59 -9.08
N VAL A 155 7.93 13.70 -8.53
CA VAL A 155 7.34 15.03 -8.74
C VAL A 155 7.31 15.38 -10.23
N GLU A 156 8.38 15.06 -10.97
CA GLU A 156 8.47 15.30 -12.41
C GLU A 156 7.45 14.47 -13.21
N GLY A 157 7.28 13.18 -12.87
CA GLY A 157 6.31 12.29 -13.49
C GLY A 157 4.86 12.75 -13.28
N VAL A 158 4.52 13.18 -12.05
CA VAL A 158 3.20 13.79 -11.76
C VAL A 158 3.00 15.04 -12.61
N ALA A 159 3.99 15.93 -12.63
CA ALA A 159 3.89 17.19 -13.36
C ALA A 159 3.75 16.98 -14.87
N HIS A 160 4.57 16.10 -15.46
CA HIS A 160 4.54 15.83 -16.89
C HIS A 160 3.22 15.19 -17.31
N CYS A 161 2.72 14.22 -16.54
CA CYS A 161 1.43 13.62 -16.80
C CYS A 161 0.31 14.65 -16.74
N LEU A 162 0.21 15.43 -15.66
CA LEU A 162 -0.89 16.38 -15.44
C LEU A 162 -0.88 17.57 -16.40
N TYR A 163 0.29 17.96 -16.92
CA TYR A 163 0.43 19.01 -17.93
C TYR A 163 0.44 18.48 -19.38
N ASP A 164 0.07 17.21 -19.61
CA ASP A 164 0.01 16.60 -20.96
C ASP A 164 1.34 16.69 -21.73
N LYS A 165 2.46 16.63 -21.02
CA LYS A 165 3.78 16.54 -21.64
C LYS A 165 4.05 15.09 -22.06
N GLU A 166 4.84 14.93 -23.11
CA GLU A 166 5.35 13.62 -23.50
C GLU A 166 6.15 12.98 -22.36
N SER A 167 6.00 11.67 -22.20
CA SER A 167 6.73 10.90 -21.19
C SER A 167 8.23 10.94 -21.45
N LEU A 168 9.03 11.10 -20.39
CA LEU A 168 10.49 11.00 -20.46
C LEU A 168 11.00 9.55 -20.49
N LEU A 169 10.14 8.57 -20.19
CA LEU A 169 10.51 7.15 -20.26
C LEU A 169 10.82 6.79 -21.72
N THR A 170 12.03 6.29 -21.94
CA THR A 170 12.39 5.70 -23.22
C THR A 170 11.89 4.25 -23.29
N LYS A 171 11.87 3.66 -24.49
CA LYS A 171 11.60 2.22 -24.66
C LYS A 171 12.53 1.33 -23.82
N ASN A 172 13.77 1.77 -23.59
CA ASN A 172 14.71 1.04 -22.75
C ASN A 172 14.33 1.13 -21.28
N ASP A 173 13.89 2.30 -20.81
CA ASP A 173 13.39 2.46 -19.43
C ASP A 173 12.18 1.59 -19.18
N GLU A 174 11.21 1.59 -20.11
CA GLU A 174 10.02 0.74 -20.03
C GLU A 174 10.38 -0.74 -19.97
N LEU A 175 11.35 -1.19 -20.77
CA LEU A 175 11.84 -2.56 -20.74
C LEU A 175 12.48 -2.90 -19.38
N GLN A 176 13.32 -2.02 -18.83
CA GLN A 176 13.95 -2.22 -17.52
C GLN A 176 12.91 -2.25 -16.39
N LEU A 177 11.89 -1.41 -16.47
CA LEU A 177 10.77 -1.40 -15.52
C LEU A 177 9.97 -2.69 -15.58
N GLU A 178 9.69 -3.22 -16.78
CA GLU A 178 8.99 -4.49 -16.92
C GLU A 178 9.85 -5.65 -16.40
N VAL A 179 11.15 -5.69 -16.72
CA VAL A 179 12.08 -6.70 -16.17
C VAL A 179 12.11 -6.64 -14.64
N HIS A 180 12.19 -5.45 -14.06
CA HIS A 180 12.16 -5.26 -12.61
C HIS A 180 10.86 -5.77 -12.00
N LYS A 181 9.71 -5.41 -12.58
CA LYS A 181 8.39 -5.87 -12.15
C LYS A 181 8.23 -7.39 -12.25
N GLN A 182 8.77 -8.00 -13.31
CA GLN A 182 8.79 -9.46 -13.45
C GLN A 182 9.69 -10.11 -12.39
N GLN A 183 10.85 -9.51 -12.11
CA GLN A 183 11.75 -9.99 -11.07
C GLN A 183 11.10 -9.91 -9.67
N GLU A 184 10.42 -8.81 -9.33
CA GLU A 184 9.67 -8.68 -8.07
C GLU A 184 8.56 -9.73 -7.96
N ARG A 185 7.85 -10.00 -9.06
CA ARG A 185 6.83 -11.06 -9.10
C ARG A 185 7.44 -12.44 -8.85
N ILE A 186 8.56 -12.76 -9.50
CA ILE A 186 9.27 -14.03 -9.31
C ILE A 186 9.78 -14.13 -7.88
N THR A 187 10.39 -13.09 -7.33
CA THR A 187 10.86 -13.07 -5.94
C THR A 187 9.71 -13.31 -4.97
N ARG A 188 8.60 -12.58 -5.11
CA ARG A 188 7.41 -12.75 -4.26
C ARG A 188 6.79 -14.15 -4.40
N GLN A 189 6.78 -14.72 -5.60
CA GLN A 189 6.32 -16.09 -5.83
C GLN A 189 7.24 -17.12 -5.17
N ASN A 190 8.56 -16.94 -5.28
CA ASN A 190 9.53 -17.82 -4.64
C ASN A 190 9.44 -17.74 -3.11
N GLU A 191 9.31 -16.54 -2.53
CA GLU A 191 9.08 -16.35 -1.10
C GLU A 191 7.80 -17.07 -0.65
N ARG A 192 6.72 -16.97 -1.42
CA ARG A 192 5.47 -17.71 -1.14
C ARG A 192 5.65 -19.21 -1.14
N MET A 193 6.32 -19.75 -2.15
CA MET A 193 6.57 -21.18 -2.22
C MET A 193 7.44 -21.65 -1.06
N LEU A 194 8.45 -20.86 -0.68
CA LEU A 194 9.33 -21.16 0.45
C LEU A 194 8.56 -21.16 1.78
N VAL A 195 7.75 -20.13 2.03
CA VAL A 195 6.92 -20.05 3.25
C VAL A 195 5.90 -21.19 3.26
N ALA A 196 5.16 -21.42 2.16
CA ALA A 196 4.17 -22.50 2.09
C ALA A 196 4.80 -23.88 2.33
N GLN A 197 6.01 -24.12 1.84
CA GLN A 197 6.74 -25.35 2.10
C GLN A 197 7.15 -25.46 3.58
N ALA A 198 7.70 -24.38 4.17
CA ALA A 198 8.07 -24.36 5.58
C ALA A 198 6.87 -24.58 6.51
N GLU A 199 5.72 -24.00 6.20
CA GLU A 199 4.45 -24.19 6.91
C GLU A 199 3.98 -25.65 6.85
N LYS A 200 4.03 -26.25 5.65
CA LYS A 200 3.69 -27.66 5.46
C LYS A 200 4.61 -28.58 6.26
N ASP A 201 5.92 -28.35 6.19
CA ASP A 201 6.92 -29.14 6.92
C ASP A 201 6.75 -29.00 8.43
N PHE A 202 6.42 -27.78 8.90
CA PHE A 202 6.11 -27.52 10.30
C PHE A 202 4.89 -28.31 10.75
N LEU A 203 3.76 -28.23 10.04
CA LEU A 203 2.52 -28.92 10.42
C LEU A 203 2.72 -30.44 10.41
N GLU A 204 3.40 -31.00 9.39
CA GLU A 204 3.71 -32.43 9.33
C GLU A 204 4.51 -32.88 10.56
N LYS A 205 5.60 -32.17 10.87
CA LYS A 205 6.43 -32.44 12.04
C LYS A 205 5.66 -32.27 13.35
N ASN A 206 4.88 -31.19 13.48
CA ASN A 206 4.15 -30.87 14.70
C ASN A 206 3.08 -31.92 14.99
N GLY A 207 2.33 -32.35 13.98
CA GLY A 207 1.34 -33.42 14.15
C GLY A 207 1.93 -34.82 14.33
N GLY A 208 3.25 -35.00 14.18
CA GLY A 208 3.96 -36.23 14.54
C GLY A 208 4.36 -36.29 16.02
N ARG A 209 4.20 -35.21 16.78
CA ARG A 209 4.47 -35.17 18.22
C ARG A 209 3.35 -35.90 18.99
N PRO A 210 3.66 -36.77 19.96
CA PRO A 210 2.66 -37.57 20.67
C PRO A 210 1.67 -36.75 21.52
N GLU A 211 2.07 -35.57 21.98
CA GLU A 211 1.25 -34.62 22.73
C GLU A 211 0.29 -33.80 21.85
N VAL A 212 0.53 -33.79 20.53
CA VAL A 212 -0.26 -33.03 19.57
C VAL A 212 -1.33 -33.93 18.94
N LYS A 213 -2.57 -33.45 18.99
CA LYS A 213 -3.73 -34.09 18.37
C LYS A 213 -4.23 -33.25 17.19
N ARG A 214 -5.04 -33.85 16.32
CA ARG A 214 -5.62 -33.18 15.15
C ARG A 214 -7.14 -33.16 15.23
N LEU A 215 -7.74 -32.01 14.94
CA LEU A 215 -9.17 -31.87 14.71
C LEU A 215 -9.52 -32.25 13.27
N PRO A 216 -10.79 -32.59 12.96
CA PRO A 216 -11.24 -32.84 11.60
C PRO A 216 -10.98 -31.68 10.62
N SER A 217 -10.97 -30.44 11.13
CA SER A 217 -10.64 -29.23 10.36
C SER A 217 -9.16 -29.13 9.96
N GLY A 218 -8.30 -30.01 10.47
CA GLY A 218 -6.85 -29.95 10.27
C GLY A 218 -6.11 -29.14 11.33
N ILE A 219 -6.82 -28.46 12.24
CA ILE A 219 -6.20 -27.78 13.39
C ILE A 219 -5.46 -28.78 14.25
N HIS A 220 -4.21 -28.48 14.57
CA HIS A 220 -3.45 -29.23 15.56
C HIS A 220 -3.65 -28.60 16.93
N TYR A 221 -3.77 -29.40 17.98
CA TYR A 221 -3.87 -28.89 19.34
C TYR A 221 -3.04 -29.71 20.34
N GLU A 222 -2.54 -29.04 21.36
CA GLU A 222 -1.86 -29.61 22.52
C GLU A 222 -2.57 -29.12 23.78
N VAL A 223 -2.91 -30.05 24.68
CA VAL A 223 -3.56 -29.71 25.96
C VAL A 223 -2.48 -29.35 26.97
N LEU A 224 -2.36 -28.06 27.30
CA LEU A 224 -1.41 -27.56 28.31
C LEU A 224 -1.97 -27.74 29.73
N ASN A 225 -3.27 -27.47 29.88
CA ASN A 225 -4.05 -27.73 31.09
C ASN A 225 -5.40 -28.33 30.67
N PRO A 226 -5.80 -29.51 31.18
CA PRO A 226 -7.08 -30.11 30.81
C PRO A 226 -8.31 -29.37 31.35
N GLY A 227 -8.15 -28.51 32.35
CA GLY A 227 -9.28 -27.92 33.08
C GLY A 227 -9.98 -28.93 33.98
N GLN A 228 -10.88 -28.44 34.84
CA GLN A 228 -11.61 -29.27 35.80
C GLN A 228 -13.09 -28.87 35.95
N GLY A 229 -13.54 -27.81 35.28
CA GLY A 229 -14.94 -27.40 35.33
C GLY A 229 -15.80 -28.07 34.26
N GLU A 230 -16.94 -27.46 33.98
CA GLU A 230 -17.88 -27.95 32.96
C GLU A 230 -17.46 -27.49 31.55
N SER A 231 -17.95 -28.21 30.54
CA SER A 231 -17.81 -27.85 29.13
C SER A 231 -19.03 -27.04 28.67
N ALA A 232 -18.82 -26.09 27.77
CA ALA A 232 -19.88 -25.24 27.26
C ALA A 232 -20.84 -25.99 26.32
N ALA A 233 -22.12 -25.67 26.40
CA ALA A 233 -23.11 -25.98 25.39
C ALA A 233 -23.08 -24.93 24.25
N ILE A 234 -23.73 -25.25 23.12
CA ILE A 234 -23.78 -24.38 21.94
C ILE A 234 -24.46 -23.03 22.24
N GLU A 235 -25.40 -22.99 23.17
CA GLU A 235 -26.13 -21.76 23.53
C GLU A 235 -25.45 -20.92 24.62
N ASP A 236 -24.35 -21.42 25.20
CA ASP A 236 -23.67 -20.73 26.28
C ASP A 236 -22.79 -19.59 25.78
N ARG A 237 -22.43 -18.70 26.69
CA ARG A 237 -21.37 -17.72 26.50
C ARG A 237 -20.11 -18.18 27.23
N VAL A 238 -18.98 -18.13 26.53
CA VAL A 238 -17.68 -18.53 27.07
C VAL A 238 -16.78 -17.31 27.16
N THR A 239 -16.19 -17.11 28.34
CA THR A 239 -15.16 -16.10 28.57
C THR A 239 -13.79 -16.75 28.42
N ILE A 240 -12.96 -16.21 27.52
CA ILE A 240 -11.64 -16.75 27.21
C ILE A 240 -10.55 -15.70 27.31
N HIS A 241 -9.37 -16.13 27.73
CA HIS A 241 -8.13 -15.45 27.38
C HIS A 241 -7.48 -16.16 26.20
N LEU A 242 -6.90 -15.39 25.29
CA LEU A 242 -6.08 -15.92 24.22
C LEU A 242 -4.92 -15.02 23.82
N THR A 243 -3.90 -15.64 23.25
CA THR A 243 -2.85 -15.01 22.44
C THR A 243 -2.86 -15.58 21.03
N ALA A 244 -2.54 -14.76 20.04
CA ALA A 244 -2.40 -15.21 18.65
C ALA A 244 -1.15 -14.61 18.01
N SER A 245 -0.36 -15.46 17.34
CA SER A 245 0.86 -15.10 16.63
C SER A 245 1.02 -15.89 15.34
N LYS A 246 1.89 -15.43 14.46
CA LYS A 246 2.48 -16.30 13.44
C LYS A 246 3.57 -17.15 14.08
N LEU A 247 3.94 -18.25 13.43
CA LEU A 247 5.00 -19.13 13.91
C LEU A 247 6.30 -18.36 14.18
N ASN A 248 6.81 -18.47 15.41
CA ASN A 248 8.06 -17.84 15.86
C ASN A 248 8.07 -16.30 15.83
N GLU A 249 6.89 -15.67 15.80
CA GLU A 249 6.74 -14.22 15.94
C GLU A 249 6.10 -13.85 17.29
N GLU A 250 6.29 -12.61 17.72
CA GLU A 250 5.57 -12.04 18.88
C GLU A 250 4.05 -12.02 18.62
N PRO A 251 3.22 -12.23 19.66
CA PRO A 251 1.77 -12.13 19.53
C PRO A 251 1.34 -10.75 19.01
N TYR A 252 0.61 -10.75 17.89
CA TYR A 252 -0.06 -9.53 17.40
C TYR A 252 -1.38 -9.29 18.13
N PHE A 253 -1.89 -10.31 18.84
CA PHE A 253 -3.08 -10.23 19.67
C PHE A 253 -2.84 -10.96 20.99
N ASP A 254 -3.10 -10.29 22.11
CA ASP A 254 -2.84 -10.82 23.44
C ASP A 254 -3.77 -10.16 24.47
N THR A 255 -4.73 -10.92 24.97
CA THR A 255 -5.71 -10.47 25.97
C THR A 255 -5.17 -10.46 27.40
N TYR A 256 -4.08 -11.20 27.68
CA TYR A 256 -3.45 -11.20 29.01
C TYR A 256 -2.73 -9.88 29.27
N ARG A 257 -2.19 -9.25 28.23
CA ARG A 257 -1.51 -7.95 28.34
C ARG A 257 -2.43 -6.81 28.75
N THR A 258 -3.70 -6.86 28.35
CA THR A 258 -4.71 -5.84 28.67
C THR A 258 -5.61 -6.24 29.83
N ASP A 259 -5.50 -7.47 30.33
CA ASP A 259 -6.42 -8.07 31.33
C ASP A 259 -7.89 -7.96 30.90
N GLN A 260 -8.14 -8.09 29.59
CA GLN A 260 -9.46 -7.98 28.98
C GLN A 260 -9.79 -9.28 28.23
N PRO A 261 -10.45 -10.26 28.90
CA PRO A 261 -10.88 -11.47 28.24
C PRO A 261 -11.99 -11.19 27.21
N LEU A 262 -12.15 -12.11 26.27
CA LEU A 262 -13.19 -12.04 25.25
C LEU A 262 -14.37 -12.93 25.65
N VAL A 263 -15.58 -12.47 25.35
CA VAL A 263 -16.81 -13.23 25.60
C VAL A 263 -17.48 -13.56 24.28
N TYR A 264 -17.62 -14.85 23.99
CA TYR A 264 -18.26 -15.34 22.77
C TYR A 264 -19.50 -16.16 23.10
N LYS A 265 -20.59 -15.97 22.35
CA LYS A 265 -21.65 -16.96 22.30
C LYS A 265 -21.18 -18.11 21.41
N VAL A 266 -21.21 -19.36 21.89
CA VAL A 266 -20.63 -20.50 21.16
C VAL A 266 -21.28 -20.64 19.79
N SER A 267 -22.60 -20.44 19.66
CA SER A 267 -23.31 -20.50 18.38
C SER A 267 -22.92 -19.41 17.35
N GLU A 268 -22.17 -18.38 17.76
CA GLU A 268 -21.85 -17.21 16.92
C GLU A 268 -20.39 -17.20 16.41
N VAL A 269 -19.60 -18.21 16.78
CA VAL A 269 -18.22 -18.38 16.29
C VAL A 269 -18.15 -19.41 15.14
N SER A 270 -16.98 -19.53 14.49
CA SER A 270 -16.80 -20.48 13.38
C SER A 270 -16.95 -21.93 13.86
N GLU A 271 -17.27 -22.87 12.95
CA GLU A 271 -17.50 -24.28 13.28
C GLU A 271 -16.29 -24.92 14.01
N GLU A 272 -15.08 -24.51 13.65
CA GLU A 272 -13.85 -24.95 14.31
C GLU A 272 -13.79 -24.46 15.75
N TRP A 273 -14.14 -23.19 15.98
CA TRP A 273 -14.18 -22.61 17.32
C TRP A 273 -15.32 -23.16 18.16
N VAL A 274 -16.48 -23.48 17.58
CA VAL A 274 -17.56 -24.24 18.26
C VAL A 274 -16.99 -25.55 18.78
N THR A 275 -16.28 -26.29 17.92
CA THR A 275 -15.67 -27.57 18.31
C THR A 275 -14.65 -27.41 19.43
N ILE A 276 -13.75 -26.42 19.34
CA ILE A 276 -12.73 -26.15 20.35
C ILE A 276 -13.38 -25.77 21.70
N LEU A 277 -14.27 -24.78 21.71
CA LEU A 277 -14.84 -24.24 22.94
C LEU A 277 -15.75 -25.24 23.67
N THR A 278 -16.46 -26.10 22.95
CA THR A 278 -17.28 -27.17 23.55
C THR A 278 -16.42 -28.32 24.10
N TRP A 279 -15.19 -28.49 23.60
CA TRP A 279 -14.26 -29.54 24.06
C TRP A 279 -13.31 -29.07 25.17
N MET A 280 -13.27 -27.78 25.46
CA MET A 280 -12.45 -27.17 26.50
C MET A 280 -13.27 -26.89 27.77
N PRO A 281 -13.12 -27.69 28.83
CA PRO A 281 -13.75 -27.37 30.12
C PRO A 281 -13.25 -26.07 30.72
N VAL A 282 -13.99 -25.49 31.67
CA VAL A 282 -13.48 -24.34 32.44
C VAL A 282 -12.14 -24.66 33.10
N GLY A 283 -11.20 -23.72 32.96
CA GLY A 283 -9.80 -23.84 33.38
C GLY A 283 -8.90 -24.59 32.38
N ALA A 284 -9.45 -25.08 31.27
CA ALA A 284 -8.63 -25.71 30.24
C ALA A 284 -7.82 -24.66 29.49
N ARG A 285 -6.58 -25.02 29.18
CA ARG A 285 -5.66 -24.20 28.40
C ARG A 285 -5.03 -25.04 27.30
N TRP A 286 -5.27 -24.65 26.06
CA TRP A 286 -4.82 -25.38 24.89
C TRP A 286 -3.93 -24.49 24.03
N LYS A 287 -2.93 -25.12 23.41
CA LYS A 287 -2.16 -24.53 22.32
C LYS A 287 -2.68 -25.08 21.01
N LEU A 288 -2.97 -24.22 20.05
CA LEU A 288 -3.53 -24.52 18.74
C LEU A 288 -2.55 -24.08 17.67
N TRP A 289 -2.44 -24.86 16.61
CA TRP A 289 -1.81 -24.45 15.35
C TRP A 289 -2.86 -24.57 14.26
N ILE A 290 -3.32 -23.42 13.79
CA ILE A 290 -4.41 -23.27 12.83
C ILE A 290 -3.80 -23.18 11.44
N PRO A 291 -3.98 -24.18 10.57
CA PRO A 291 -3.45 -24.17 9.21
C PRO A 291 -3.92 -22.95 8.42
N PRO A 292 -3.14 -22.49 7.43
CA PRO A 292 -3.48 -21.29 6.69
C PRO A 292 -4.87 -21.37 6.04
N ASP A 293 -5.22 -22.49 5.40
CA ASP A 293 -6.53 -22.68 4.77
C ASP A 293 -7.71 -22.55 5.74
N VAL A 294 -7.51 -22.83 7.03
CA VAL A 294 -8.52 -22.66 8.07
C VAL A 294 -8.52 -21.24 8.65
N ALA A 295 -7.33 -20.71 8.98
CA ALA A 295 -7.20 -19.38 9.59
C ALA A 295 -7.68 -18.26 8.65
N PHE A 296 -7.48 -18.48 7.36
CA PHE A 296 -7.62 -17.48 6.33
C PHE A 296 -8.82 -17.87 5.42
N GLY A 297 -9.01 -19.13 5.06
CA GLY A 297 -10.04 -19.55 4.10
C GLY A 297 -9.55 -19.49 2.64
N THR A 298 -10.47 -19.49 1.68
CA THR A 298 -10.12 -19.55 0.24
C THR A 298 -9.87 -18.18 -0.41
N ASN A 299 -10.13 -17.08 0.29
CA ASN A 299 -10.25 -15.74 -0.30
C ASN A 299 -9.03 -14.83 -0.11
N PHE A 300 -7.83 -15.38 0.02
CA PHE A 300 -6.62 -14.57 0.16
C PHE A 300 -6.37 -13.82 -1.13
N SER A 301 -6.51 -12.50 -1.06
CA SER A 301 -5.91 -11.63 -2.07
C SER A 301 -4.47 -12.08 -2.24
N GLY A 302 -4.03 -12.26 -3.48
CA GLY A 302 -2.68 -12.72 -3.80
C GLY A 302 -1.59 -11.70 -3.44
N GLU A 303 -1.71 -10.99 -2.32
CA GLU A 303 -0.74 -10.09 -1.69
C GLU A 303 -0.26 -10.64 -0.33
N VAL A 304 -1.15 -11.20 0.49
CA VAL A 304 -0.80 -11.82 1.78
C VAL A 304 -0.23 -13.22 1.55
N ILE A 305 0.87 -13.55 2.23
CA ILE A 305 1.40 -14.93 2.29
C ILE A 305 0.71 -15.64 3.46
N PRO A 306 -0.20 -16.60 3.22
CA PRO A 306 -0.91 -17.31 4.29
C PRO A 306 0.09 -18.13 5.12
N GLN A 307 -0.06 -18.07 6.45
CA GLN A 307 0.83 -18.71 7.43
C GLN A 307 0.01 -19.44 8.50
N THR A 308 0.59 -20.44 9.17
CA THR A 308 -0.07 -21.07 10.32
C THR A 308 -0.15 -20.05 11.45
N ILE A 309 -1.31 -19.97 12.08
CA ILE A 309 -1.52 -19.14 13.26
C ILE A 309 -1.40 -20.01 14.50
N GLU A 310 -0.49 -19.64 15.40
CA GLU A 310 -0.36 -20.23 16.72
C GLU A 310 -1.27 -19.48 17.69
N VAL A 311 -2.11 -20.22 18.42
CA VAL A 311 -3.04 -19.65 19.40
C VAL A 311 -2.92 -20.39 20.72
N GLU A 312 -2.65 -19.68 21.80
CA GLU A 312 -2.84 -20.22 23.16
C GLU A 312 -4.14 -19.67 23.70
N VAL A 313 -5.08 -20.55 24.07
CA VAL A 313 -6.41 -20.17 24.56
C VAL A 313 -6.69 -20.83 25.89
N GLU A 314 -7.30 -20.08 26.81
CA GLU A 314 -7.74 -20.52 28.13
C GLU A 314 -9.21 -20.18 28.33
N VAL A 315 -10.00 -21.16 28.79
CA VAL A 315 -11.40 -20.94 29.18
C VAL A 315 -11.47 -20.53 30.64
N ILE A 316 -11.99 -19.33 30.89
CA ILE A 316 -12.06 -18.71 32.22
C ILE A 316 -13.39 -19.00 32.91
N SER A 317 -14.50 -18.83 32.19
CA SER A 317 -15.85 -19.07 32.71
C SER A 317 -16.85 -19.34 31.59
N ILE A 318 -17.97 -19.93 31.98
CA ILE A 318 -19.13 -20.16 31.12
C ILE A 318 -20.35 -19.55 31.82
N SER A 319 -21.21 -18.86 31.07
CA SER A 319 -22.50 -18.36 31.54
C SER A 319 -23.62 -18.84 30.61
N SER A 320 -24.70 -19.38 31.18
CA SER A 320 -25.85 -19.81 30.38
C SER A 320 -26.54 -18.60 29.74
N SER A 321 -27.19 -18.78 28.59
CA SER A 321 -27.96 -17.73 27.94
C SER A 321 -29.33 -17.45 28.59
N GLU A 322 -29.69 -18.16 29.66
CA GLU A 322 -30.96 -17.98 30.38
C GLU A 322 -30.87 -17.04 31.61
N GLU A 323 -29.70 -16.44 31.88
CA GLU A 323 -29.51 -15.36 32.88
C GLU A 323 -29.21 -14.00 32.22
#